data_AF-A0A957EFD3-F1
#
_entry.id   AF-A0A957EFD3-F1
#
_cell.length_a   1.000
_cell.length_b   1.000
_cell.length_c   1.000
_cell.angle_alpha   90.00
_cell.angle_beta   90.00
_cell.angle_gamma   90.00
#
_symmetry.space_group_name_H-M   'P 1'
#
loop_
_entity.id
_entity.type
_entity.pdbx_description
1 polymer ?
#
loop_
_entity_poly.entity_id
_entity_poly.type
_entity_poly.pdbx_seq_one_letter_code
_entity_poly.pdbx_strand_id
1 'polypeptide(L)'
;MTESTAFVLSTVAAVIPTLLYIGLIYWVDRYEKEPWWLLTTAFLWGAIPSIIIAYIFNSLLSTPIYLLTSETTGDTLAASFIAPPVEETVKGLVLVIIFFRWRHEIDSPLDGIIYGAMVGMGFAMVE
;
A
#
# COMPACT_ATOMS: atom_id res chain seq x y z
N MET A 1 -21.56 18.68 12.35
CA MET A 1 -21.23 18.35 10.94
C MET A 1 -22.21 17.30 10.47
N THR A 2 -22.72 17.38 9.24
CA THR A 2 -23.51 16.27 8.66
C THR A 2 -22.57 15.16 8.18
N GLU A 3 -23.05 13.92 8.13
CA GLU A 3 -22.27 12.76 7.66
C GLU A 3 -21.67 13.00 6.26
N SER A 4 -22.44 13.65 5.38
CA SER A 4 -21.99 14.07 4.06
C SER A 4 -20.80 15.02 4.09
N THR A 5 -20.78 15.99 5.02
CA THR A 5 -19.64 16.91 5.17
C THR A 5 -18.42 16.19 5.71
N ALA A 6 -18.58 15.27 6.66
CA ALA A 6 -17.47 14.49 7.21
C ALA A 6 -16.83 13.61 6.13
N PHE A 7 -17.64 12.92 5.32
CA PHE A 7 -17.17 12.10 4.20
C PHE A 7 -16.39 12.91 3.16
N VAL A 8 -16.92 14.06 2.73
CA VAL A 8 -16.22 14.92 1.76
C VAL A 8 -14.90 15.43 2.33
N LEU A 9 -14.88 15.86 3.59
CA LEU A 9 -13.65 16.35 4.23
C LEU A 9 -12.61 15.24 4.40
N SER A 10 -12.99 14.02 4.80
CA SER A 10 -12.06 12.91 4.94
C SER A 10 -11.51 12.46 3.59
N THR A 11 -12.34 12.38 2.55
CA THR A 11 -11.87 12.06 1.20
C THR A 11 -10.89 13.11 0.70
N VAL A 12 -11.19 14.40 0.86
CA VAL A 12 -10.27 15.47 0.45
C VAL A 12 -8.96 15.41 1.25
N ALA A 13 -9.04 15.16 2.55
CA ALA A 13 -7.88 15.01 3.42
C ALA A 13 -7.00 13.80 3.07
N ALA A 14 -7.57 12.73 2.50
CA ALA A 14 -6.82 11.57 2.02
C ALA A 14 -6.23 11.80 0.61
N VAL A 15 -7.01 12.38 -0.32
CA VAL A 15 -6.60 12.58 -1.71
C VAL A 15 -5.48 13.61 -1.84
N ILE A 16 -5.55 14.74 -1.12
CA ILE A 16 -4.60 15.85 -1.30
C ILE A 16 -3.15 15.42 -0.99
N PRO A 17 -2.84 14.82 0.18
CA PRO A 17 -1.49 14.35 0.47
C PRO A 17 -1.06 13.28 -0.53
N THR A 18 -1.94 12.36 -0.89
CA THR A 18 -1.63 11.28 -1.83
C THR A 18 -1.19 11.82 -3.19
N LEU A 19 -1.95 12.76 -3.77
CA LEU A 19 -1.58 13.40 -5.03
C LEU A 19 -0.30 14.23 -4.92
N LEU A 20 -0.08 14.91 -3.78
CA LEU A 20 1.13 15.67 -3.53
C LEU A 20 2.37 14.76 -3.55
N TYR A 21 2.32 13.65 -2.83
CA TYR A 21 3.43 12.69 -2.78
C TYR A 21 3.64 11.97 -4.11
N ILE A 22 2.59 11.60 -4.84
CA ILE A 22 2.73 11.06 -6.20
C ILE A 22 3.43 12.09 -7.11
N GLY A 23 3.04 13.37 -7.01
CA GLY A 23 3.71 14.45 -7.74
C GLY A 23 5.18 14.62 -7.35
N LEU A 24 5.50 14.47 -6.07
CA LEU A 24 6.87 14.52 -5.56
C LEU A 24 7.69 13.33 -6.06
N ILE A 25 7.15 12.11 -6.02
CA ILE A 25 7.79 10.89 -6.54
C ILE A 25 8.10 11.08 -8.03
N TYR A 26 7.12 11.52 -8.81
CA TYR A 26 7.31 11.80 -10.24
C TYR A 26 8.33 12.92 -10.52
N TRP A 27 8.47 13.88 -9.59
CA TRP A 27 9.46 14.94 -9.71
C TRP A 27 10.88 14.49 -9.32
N VAL A 28 11.02 13.61 -8.33
CA VAL A 28 12.30 12.98 -7.98
C VAL A 28 12.83 12.17 -9.16
N ASP A 29 11.93 11.51 -9.87
CA ASP A 29 12.19 10.71 -11.07
C ASP A 29 12.43 11.54 -12.36
N ARG A 30 13.11 12.69 -12.24
CA ARG A 30 13.25 13.62 -13.37
C ARG A 30 14.25 13.18 -14.45
N TYR A 31 15.18 12.29 -14.09
CA TYR A 31 16.32 11.94 -14.92
C TYR A 31 16.05 10.71 -15.80
N GLU A 32 15.26 9.77 -15.30
CA GLU A 32 14.96 8.49 -15.95
C GLU A 32 13.50 8.12 -15.71
N LYS A 33 12.60 8.81 -16.42
CA LYS A 33 11.17 8.67 -16.13
C LYS A 33 10.67 7.25 -16.35
N GLU A 34 10.14 6.67 -15.29
CA GLU A 34 9.46 5.39 -15.33
C GLU A 34 8.20 5.44 -16.21
N PRO A 35 7.85 4.36 -16.90
CA PRO A 35 6.65 4.32 -17.72
C PRO A 35 5.39 4.47 -16.85
N TRP A 36 4.56 5.46 -17.19
CA TRP A 36 3.36 5.83 -16.43
C TRP A 36 2.40 4.67 -16.15
N TRP A 37 2.35 3.68 -17.04
CA TRP A 37 1.48 2.51 -16.88
C TRP A 37 1.99 1.55 -15.80
N LEU A 38 3.31 1.44 -15.58
CA LEU A 38 3.87 0.68 -14.46
C LEU A 38 3.64 1.42 -13.14
N LEU A 39 3.83 2.74 -13.11
CA LEU A 39 3.52 3.56 -11.92
C LEU A 39 2.05 3.43 -11.53
N THR A 40 1.14 3.47 -12.51
CA THR A 40 -0.29 3.29 -12.30
C THR A 40 -0.60 1.86 -11.84
N THR A 41 0.03 0.84 -12.43
CA THR A 41 -0.13 -0.57 -12.02
C THR A 41 0.34 -0.79 -10.59
N ALA A 42 1.48 -0.22 -10.20
CA ALA A 42 2.03 -0.28 -8.85
C ALA A 42 1.08 0.38 -7.84
N PHE A 43 0.57 1.57 -8.15
CA PHE A 43 -0.46 2.25 -7.34
C PHE A 43 -1.73 1.41 -7.20
N LEU A 44 -2.27 0.90 -8.31
CA LEU A 44 -3.49 0.09 -8.30
C LEU A 44 -3.30 -1.23 -7.57
N TRP A 45 -2.12 -1.83 -7.62
CA TRP A 45 -1.77 -3.02 -6.84
C TRP A 45 -1.93 -2.75 -5.34
N GLY A 46 -1.33 -1.65 -4.85
CA GLY A 46 -1.46 -1.23 -3.46
C GLY A 46 -2.91 -0.95 -3.06
N ALA A 47 -3.67 -0.25 -3.91
CA ALA A 47 -5.03 0.17 -3.60
C ALA A 47 -6.07 -0.96 -3.64
N ILE A 48 -5.88 -1.99 -4.47
CA ILE A 48 -6.95 -2.98 -4.76
C ILE A 48 -6.52 -4.42 -4.40
N PRO A 49 -5.62 -5.11 -5.14
CA PRO A 49 -5.16 -6.44 -4.76
C PRO A 49 -4.59 -6.50 -3.34
N SER A 50 -3.74 -5.55 -2.96
CA SER A 50 -3.02 -5.63 -1.70
C SER A 50 -3.97 -5.55 -0.50
N ILE A 51 -4.92 -4.62 -0.49
CA ILE A 51 -5.88 -4.50 0.63
C ILE A 51 -6.74 -5.77 0.76
N ILE A 52 -7.20 -6.35 -0.36
CA ILE A 52 -8.03 -7.56 -0.36
C ILE A 52 -7.23 -8.76 0.18
N ILE A 53 -6.02 -8.97 -0.34
CA ILE A 53 -5.19 -10.09 0.05
C ILE A 53 -4.75 -9.91 1.52
N ALA A 54 -4.29 -8.72 1.90
CA ALA A 54 -3.90 -8.43 3.28
C ALA A 54 -5.05 -8.67 4.25
N TYR A 55 -6.27 -8.22 3.94
CA TYR A 55 -7.45 -8.47 4.76
C TYR A 55 -7.71 -9.97 4.98
N ILE A 56 -7.63 -10.78 3.92
CA ILE A 56 -7.81 -12.23 4.00
C ILE A 56 -6.74 -12.85 4.91
N PHE A 57 -5.47 -12.54 4.67
CA PHE A 57 -4.36 -13.12 5.45
C PHE A 57 -4.36 -12.63 6.89
N ASN A 58 -4.64 -11.35 7.15
CA ASN A 58 -4.80 -10.79 8.49
C ASN A 58 -5.88 -11.54 9.25
N SER A 59 -7.03 -11.77 8.63
CA SER A 59 -8.15 -12.51 9.25
C SER A 59 -7.77 -13.95 9.58
N LEU A 60 -7.08 -14.64 8.68
CA LEU A 60 -6.68 -16.04 8.90
C LEU A 60 -5.55 -16.19 9.94
N LEU A 61 -4.55 -15.31 9.90
CA LEU A 61 -3.37 -15.41 10.76
C LEU A 61 -3.60 -14.83 12.16
N SER A 62 -4.61 -13.98 12.34
CA SER A 62 -5.01 -13.47 13.66
C SER A 62 -5.86 -14.47 14.47
N THR A 63 -6.48 -15.47 13.82
CA THR A 63 -7.34 -16.47 14.50
C THR A 63 -6.71 -17.10 15.75
N PRO A 64 -5.44 -17.57 15.74
CA PRO A 64 -4.82 -18.15 16.93
C PRO A 64 -4.67 -17.16 18.08
N ILE A 65 -4.44 -15.87 17.79
CA ILE A 65 -4.32 -14.82 18.81
C ILE A 65 -5.67 -14.63 19.51
N TYR A 66 -6.76 -14.53 18.73
CA TYR A 66 -8.10 -14.37 19.28
C TYR A 66 -8.56 -15.56 20.13
N LEU A 67 -8.07 -16.78 19.85
CA LEU A 67 -8.38 -17.96 20.65
C LEU A 67 -7.64 -18.00 21.99
N LEU A 68 -6.51 -17.30 22.11
CA LEU A 68 -5.62 -17.36 23.27
C LEU A 68 -5.68 -16.10 24.15
N THR A 69 -6.38 -15.05 23.72
CA THR A 69 -6.45 -13.76 24.42
C THR A 69 -7.86 -13.19 24.47
N SER A 70 -8.09 -12.21 25.36
CA SER A 70 -9.34 -11.45 25.37
C SER A 70 -9.47 -10.61 24.10
N GLU A 71 -10.70 -10.36 23.64
CA GLU A 71 -11.01 -9.63 22.41
C GLU A 71 -10.17 -8.35 22.23
N THR A 72 -10.18 -7.45 23.23
CA THR A 72 -9.41 -6.19 23.19
C THR A 72 -7.90 -6.38 23.08
N THR A 73 -7.36 -7.39 23.75
CA THR A 73 -5.92 -7.68 23.75
C THR A 73 -5.53 -8.35 22.43
N GLY A 74 -6.39 -9.24 21.95
CA GLY A 74 -6.21 -9.94 20.69
C GLY A 74 -6.18 -8.98 19.51
N ASP A 75 -7.09 -8.02 19.44
CA ASP A 75 -7.11 -7.00 18.40
C ASP A 75 -5.81 -6.19 18.39
N THR A 76 -5.36 -5.77 19.57
CA THR A 76 -4.13 -4.98 19.71
C THR A 76 -2.90 -5.77 19.25
N LEU A 77 -2.81 -7.05 19.64
CA LEU A 77 -1.71 -7.93 19.26
C LEU A 77 -1.74 -8.27 17.76
N ALA A 78 -2.92 -8.56 17.21
CA ALA A 78 -3.09 -8.85 15.79
C ALA A 78 -2.72 -7.63 14.93
N ALA A 79 -3.22 -6.44 15.27
CA ALA A 79 -2.90 -5.19 14.59
C ALA A 79 -1.41 -4.81 14.69
N SER A 80 -0.72 -5.19 15.77
CA SER A 80 0.69 -4.83 15.96
C SER A 80 1.68 -5.85 15.37
N PHE A 81 1.36 -7.14 15.43
CA PHE A 81 2.31 -8.22 15.09
C PHE A 81 1.95 -9.00 13.83
N ILE A 82 0.68 -9.06 13.46
CA ILE A 82 0.23 -9.82 12.28
C ILE A 82 0.05 -8.87 11.10
N ALA A 83 -0.66 -7.76 11.29
CA ALA A 83 -1.01 -6.86 10.21
C ALA A 83 0.20 -6.29 9.44
N PRO A 84 1.22 -5.68 10.10
CA PRO A 84 2.33 -5.05 9.38
C PRO A 84 3.13 -6.01 8.48
N PRO A 85 3.60 -7.18 8.95
CA PRO A 85 4.36 -8.08 8.07
C PRO A 85 3.53 -8.65 6.93
N VAL A 86 2.24 -8.91 7.15
CA VAL A 86 1.33 -9.40 6.09
C VAL A 86 1.15 -8.33 5.03
N GLU A 87 0.82 -7.11 5.43
CA GLU A 87 0.58 -5.99 4.52
C GLU A 87 1.82 -5.65 3.71
N GLU A 88 2.98 -5.51 4.35
CA GLU A 88 4.23 -5.20 3.66
C GLU A 88 4.65 -6.33 2.71
N THR A 89 4.45 -7.59 3.09
CA THR A 89 4.72 -8.73 2.18
C THR A 89 3.85 -8.64 0.94
N VAL A 90 2.55 -8.42 1.11
CA VAL A 90 1.58 -8.39 0.01
C VAL A 90 1.78 -7.16 -0.88
N LYS A 91 2.09 -5.98 -0.32
CA LYS A 91 2.50 -4.79 -1.07
C LYS A 91 3.75 -5.09 -1.90
N GLY A 92 4.77 -5.70 -1.29
CA GLY A 92 6.04 -6.01 -1.94
C GLY A 92 5.96 -7.01 -3.09
N LEU A 93 4.91 -7.86 -3.15
CA LEU A 93 4.75 -8.87 -4.21
C LEU A 93 4.77 -8.27 -5.61
N VAL A 94 4.21 -7.07 -5.83
CA VAL A 94 4.22 -6.48 -7.18
C VAL A 94 5.61 -6.04 -7.60
N LEU A 95 6.47 -5.62 -6.66
CA LEU A 95 7.86 -5.27 -6.97
C LEU A 95 8.62 -6.51 -7.46
N VAL A 96 8.37 -7.67 -6.83
CA VAL A 96 8.92 -8.94 -7.27
C VAL A 96 8.40 -9.31 -8.67
N ILE A 97 7.10 -9.15 -8.92
CA ILE A 97 6.50 -9.39 -10.24
C ILE A 97 7.11 -8.46 -11.30
N ILE A 98 7.25 -7.17 -10.99
CA ILE A 98 7.82 -6.18 -11.90
C ILE A 98 9.27 -6.52 -12.20
N PHE A 99 10.07 -6.80 -11.17
CA PHE A 99 11.46 -7.19 -11.31
C PHE A 99 11.65 -8.41 -12.24
N PHE A 100 10.82 -9.45 -12.11
CA PHE A 100 10.95 -10.63 -12.96
C PHE A 100 10.39 -10.44 -14.38
N ARG A 101 9.32 -9.66 -14.56
CA ARG A 101 8.67 -9.49 -15.86
C ARG A 101 9.27 -8.36 -16.70
N TRP A 102 9.63 -7.27 -16.04
CA TRP A 102 10.17 -6.03 -16.62
C TRP A 102 11.51 -5.69 -15.96
N ARG A 103 12.41 -6.68 -15.90
CA ARG A 103 13.75 -6.55 -15.30
C ARG A 103 14.61 -5.38 -15.79
N HIS A 104 14.23 -4.76 -16.90
CA HIS A 104 14.96 -3.63 -17.51
C HIS A 104 14.43 -2.28 -17.00
N GLU A 105 13.29 -2.27 -16.30
CA GLU A 105 12.66 -1.09 -15.69
C GLU A 105 12.99 -1.00 -14.18
N ILE A 106 13.76 -1.94 -13.64
CA ILE A 106 14.36 -1.83 -12.30
C ILE A 106 15.84 -2.07 -12.48
N ASP A 107 16.54 -1.07 -12.98
CA ASP A 107 17.98 -1.12 -13.22
C ASP A 107 18.78 -0.27 -12.21
N SER A 108 18.08 0.54 -11.43
CA SER A 108 18.62 1.35 -10.34
C SER A 108 17.88 1.11 -9.01
N PRO A 109 18.54 1.35 -7.85
CA PRO A 109 17.85 1.33 -6.56
C PRO A 109 16.73 2.38 -6.45
N LEU A 110 16.81 3.47 -7.21
CA LEU A 110 15.82 4.54 -7.18
C LEU A 110 14.48 4.06 -7.75
N ASP A 111 14.49 3.27 -8.81
CA ASP A 111 13.29 2.73 -9.48
C ASP A 111 12.52 1.84 -8.50
N GLY A 112 13.25 0.99 -7.76
CA GLY A 112 12.68 0.18 -6.69
C GLY A 112 12.01 1.03 -5.61
N ILE A 113 12.59 2.18 -5.24
CA ILE A 113 12.01 3.15 -4.30
C ILE A 113 10.78 3.81 -4.91
N ILE A 114 10.82 4.20 -6.19
CA ILE A 114 9.70 4.83 -6.89
C ILE A 114 8.51 3.87 -6.96
N TYR A 115 8.70 2.66 -7.46
CA TYR A 115 7.63 1.66 -7.52
C TYR A 115 7.12 1.30 -6.13
N GLY A 116 8.02 1.08 -5.16
CA GLY A 116 7.62 0.80 -3.78
C GLY A 116 6.79 1.94 -3.16
N ALA A 117 7.20 3.19 -3.39
CA ALA A 117 6.45 4.35 -2.94
C ALA A 117 5.08 4.40 -3.62
N MET A 118 4.97 4.18 -4.92
CA MET A 118 3.68 4.15 -5.62
C MET A 118 2.73 3.09 -5.06
N VAL A 119 3.23 1.89 -4.73
CA VAL A 119 2.44 0.84 -4.05
C VAL A 119 1.96 1.31 -2.68
N GLY A 120 2.87 1.88 -1.88
CA GLY A 120 2.55 2.41 -0.56
C GLY A 120 1.48 3.51 -0.62
N MET A 121 1.60 4.45 -1.56
CA MET A 121 0.61 5.51 -1.79
C MET A 121 -0.76 4.94 -2.17
N GLY A 122 -0.79 3.89 -3.00
CA GLY A 122 -2.03 3.21 -3.38
C GLY A 122 -2.72 2.57 -2.19
N PHE A 123 -1.96 1.86 -1.36
CA PHE A 123 -2.51 1.22 -0.16
C PHE A 123 -3.00 2.23 0.88
N ALA A 124 -2.18 3.24 1.18
CA ALA A 124 -2.51 4.29 2.15
C ALA A 124 -3.70 5.17 1.74
N MET A 125 -4.09 5.16 0.47
CA MET A 125 -5.28 5.86 -0.01
C MET A 125 -6.58 5.14 0.35
N VAL A 126 -6.52 3.83 0.63
CA VAL A 126 -7.69 2.96 0.83
C VAL A 126 -7.82 2.46 2.27
N GLU A 127 -6.70 2.28 2.96
CA GLU A 127 -6.64 1.97 4.39
C GLU A 127 -7.07 3.16 5.28
#